data_AF-M5BKL5-F1
#
_entry.id   AF-M5BKL5-F1
#
_cell.length_a   1.000
_cell.length_b   1.000
_cell.length_c   1.000
_cell.angle_alpha   90.00
_cell.angle_beta   90.00
_cell.angle_gamma   90.00
#
_symmetry.space_group_name_H-M   'P 1'
#
loop_
_entity.id
_entity.type
_entity.pdbx_description
1 polymer ?
#
loop_
_entity_poly.entity_id
_entity_poly.type
_entity_poly.pdbx_seq_one_letter_code
_entity_poly.pdbx_strand_id
1 'polypeptide(L)'
;MYGPRGAGVAEHLDFETHKNAGQNPNPIKGTVMDRVDIITGTLGKAYGTVGGYIAGSADLVDMVRSYAPGFIFTTSLPPAVVAGAQASIAYQMEFMGDRQLQHLNTRELKKRFKADGIPVVPGPSHIVPVLVGDAALAKAASDSLLVDHGIYVQSINYPTVAVGEERLRITPTPGHTVEQMDRLVSAVNETFDRLGIKREAEWKAVGGRAGVGMPGEKVVEPVWNDKQLGILDRTSPRVLSKGMIHHVGLNAMRVASGRNAHLLGSQTTLGLSKPTTAFVESALQAPKPIAVGA
;
A
#
# COMPACT_ATOMS: atom_id res chain seq x y z
N MET A 1 4.22 -4.91 4.28
CA MET A 1 2.81 -5.17 3.92
C MET A 1 2.42 -6.65 4.01
N TYR A 2 3.37 -7.58 3.96
CA TYR A 2 3.14 -9.02 4.05
C TYR A 2 4.12 -9.65 5.04
N GLY A 3 3.74 -10.80 5.57
CA GLY A 3 4.45 -11.49 6.65
C GLY A 3 4.21 -10.88 8.05
N PRO A 4 4.48 -11.64 9.11
CA PRO A 4 4.27 -11.21 10.49
C PRO A 4 5.12 -10.00 10.87
N ARG A 5 6.32 -9.83 10.28
CA ARG A 5 7.24 -8.70 10.53
C ARG A 5 7.33 -7.73 9.34
N GLY A 6 6.53 -7.97 8.31
CA GLY A 6 6.49 -7.07 7.16
C GLY A 6 7.59 -7.31 6.13
N ALA A 7 8.32 -8.43 6.19
CA ALA A 7 9.47 -8.70 5.32
C ALA A 7 9.10 -9.15 3.90
N GLY A 8 7.80 -9.32 3.61
CA GLY A 8 7.31 -9.55 2.25
C GLY A 8 6.51 -10.83 2.09
N VAL A 9 6.18 -11.17 0.84
CA VAL A 9 5.39 -12.37 0.54
C VAL A 9 6.17 -13.64 0.84
N ALA A 10 7.50 -13.64 0.62
CA ALA A 10 8.35 -14.78 0.96
C ALA A 10 8.30 -15.12 2.45
N GLU A 11 8.30 -14.11 3.34
CA GLU A 11 8.06 -14.31 4.77
C GLU A 11 6.64 -14.81 5.07
N HIS A 12 5.66 -14.32 4.31
CA HIS A 12 4.24 -14.66 4.54
C HIS A 12 3.91 -16.11 4.18
N LEU A 13 4.66 -16.73 3.27
CA LEU A 13 4.43 -18.13 2.88
C LEU A 13 4.79 -19.11 4.01
N ASP A 14 5.70 -18.73 4.91
CA ASP A 14 6.03 -19.44 6.15
C ASP A 14 5.61 -18.64 7.39
N PHE A 15 4.39 -18.06 7.36
CA PHE A 15 3.92 -17.06 8.32
C PHE A 15 4.10 -17.47 9.79
N GLU A 16 3.60 -18.65 10.17
CA GLU A 16 3.64 -19.10 11.57
C GLU A 16 5.08 -19.40 12.02
N THR A 17 5.92 -19.95 11.13
CA THR A 17 7.34 -20.18 11.40
C THR A 17 8.06 -18.87 11.73
N HIS A 18 7.87 -17.84 10.90
CA HIS A 18 8.47 -16.52 11.13
C HIS A 18 7.86 -15.79 12.33
N LYS A 19 6.56 -15.94 12.58
CA LYS A 19 5.89 -15.36 13.75
C LYS A 19 6.45 -15.96 15.05
N ASN A 20 6.59 -17.27 15.10
CA ASN A 20 7.11 -18.00 16.27
C ASN A 20 8.59 -17.72 16.54
N ALA A 21 9.37 -17.43 15.49
CA ALA A 21 10.76 -17.02 15.63
C ALA A 21 10.95 -15.61 16.22
N GLY A 22 9.88 -14.82 16.34
CA GLY A 22 9.92 -13.45 16.85
C GLY A 22 10.90 -12.57 16.07
N GLN A 23 11.63 -11.70 16.77
CA GLN A 23 12.59 -10.78 16.15
C GLN A 23 13.98 -11.39 15.92
N ASN A 24 14.09 -12.73 15.82
CA ASN A 24 15.35 -13.38 15.49
C ASN A 24 15.83 -12.94 14.09
N PRO A 25 17.04 -12.35 13.98
CA PRO A 25 17.56 -11.85 12.72
C PRO A 25 18.15 -12.96 11.83
N ASN A 26 18.36 -14.16 12.36
CA ASN A 26 18.98 -15.25 11.60
C ASN A 26 18.00 -15.83 10.56
N PRO A 27 18.50 -16.23 9.37
CA PRO A 27 17.70 -16.97 8.40
C PRO A 27 17.11 -18.24 9.00
N ILE A 28 15.87 -18.57 8.63
CA ILE A 28 15.23 -19.82 9.04
C ILE A 28 15.38 -20.81 7.88
N LYS A 29 16.30 -21.77 8.05
CA LYS A 29 16.65 -22.74 7.02
C LYS A 29 15.41 -23.44 6.43
N GLY A 30 15.32 -23.47 5.09
CA GLY A 30 14.28 -24.18 4.36
C GLY A 30 12.99 -23.40 4.13
N THR A 31 12.81 -22.25 4.78
CA THR A 31 11.69 -21.34 4.47
C THR A 31 11.80 -20.77 3.06
N VAL A 32 10.69 -20.31 2.49
CA VAL A 32 10.69 -19.65 1.17
C VAL A 32 11.57 -18.41 1.17
N MET A 33 11.55 -17.62 2.25
CA MET A 33 12.41 -16.42 2.36
C MET A 33 13.91 -16.78 2.38
N ASP A 34 14.29 -17.91 2.98
CA ASP A 34 15.67 -18.43 3.00
C ASP A 34 16.11 -18.97 1.63
N ARG A 35 15.16 -19.48 0.83
CA ARG A 35 15.43 -20.08 -0.49
C ARG A 35 15.51 -19.08 -1.64
N VAL A 36 15.16 -17.80 -1.43
CA VAL A 36 15.28 -16.76 -2.45
C VAL A 36 16.69 -16.17 -2.41
N ASP A 37 17.46 -16.34 -3.48
CA ASP A 37 18.87 -15.91 -3.51
C ASP A 37 19.05 -14.39 -3.36
N ILE A 38 18.14 -13.61 -3.96
CA ILE A 38 18.19 -12.14 -3.95
C ILE A 38 16.78 -11.58 -3.74
N ILE A 39 16.58 -10.84 -2.66
CA ILE A 39 15.39 -10.03 -2.42
C ILE A 39 15.74 -8.57 -2.66
N THR A 40 15.04 -7.92 -3.58
CA THR A 40 15.14 -6.47 -3.77
C THR A 40 13.95 -5.76 -3.13
N GLY A 41 14.18 -4.64 -2.44
CA GLY A 41 13.13 -3.85 -1.82
C GLY A 41 13.31 -2.35 -1.99
N THR A 42 12.28 -1.58 -1.64
CA THR A 42 12.28 -0.12 -1.71
C THR A 42 11.95 0.49 -0.36
N LEU A 43 12.62 1.60 -0.04
CA LEU A 43 12.35 2.43 1.12
C LEU A 43 11.24 3.47 0.86
N GLY A 44 10.90 3.71 -0.42
CA GLY A 44 9.98 4.76 -0.84
C GLY A 44 8.50 4.39 -0.96
N LYS A 45 8.08 3.29 -0.32
CA LYS A 45 6.68 2.86 -0.30
C LYS A 45 6.20 2.69 1.14
N ALA A 46 6.02 1.45 1.60
CA ALA A 46 5.55 1.15 2.95
C ALA A 46 6.44 1.76 4.05
N TYR A 47 7.73 1.99 3.78
CA TYR A 47 8.65 2.60 4.73
C TYR A 47 8.66 4.14 4.71
N GLY A 48 8.00 4.78 3.73
CA GLY A 48 7.78 6.24 3.73
C GLY A 48 9.01 7.14 3.56
N THR A 49 10.11 6.63 3.00
CA THR A 49 11.35 7.40 2.77
C THR A 49 11.77 7.34 1.29
N VAL A 50 13.05 7.17 0.98
CA VAL A 50 13.54 6.97 -0.40
C VAL A 50 14.77 6.09 -0.40
N GLY A 51 14.91 5.25 -1.43
CA GLY A 51 16.02 4.31 -1.57
C GLY A 51 15.57 2.92 -2.03
N GLY A 52 16.56 2.11 -2.38
CA GLY A 52 16.41 0.69 -2.71
C GLY A 52 17.48 -0.13 -2.00
N TYR A 53 17.23 -1.43 -1.83
CA TYR A 53 18.19 -2.35 -1.24
C TYR A 53 18.09 -3.73 -1.89
N ILE A 54 19.16 -4.50 -1.75
CA ILE A 54 19.17 -5.94 -1.98
C ILE A 54 19.48 -6.65 -0.66
N ALA A 55 18.96 -7.86 -0.49
CA ALA A 55 19.31 -8.79 0.57
C ALA A 55 19.58 -10.16 -0.06
N GLY A 56 20.65 -10.82 0.37
CA GLY A 56 21.11 -12.10 -0.17
C GLY A 56 22.31 -12.60 0.63
N SER A 57 23.09 -13.54 0.07
CA SER A 57 24.31 -14.01 0.72
C SER A 57 25.36 -12.90 0.85
N ALA A 58 26.26 -13.03 1.83
CA ALA A 58 27.32 -12.05 2.06
C ALA A 58 28.20 -11.86 0.81
N ASP A 59 28.60 -12.95 0.16
CA ASP A 59 29.42 -12.92 -1.06
C ASP A 59 28.71 -12.21 -2.21
N LEU A 60 27.40 -12.43 -2.37
CA LEU A 60 26.61 -11.76 -3.39
C LEU A 60 26.52 -10.27 -3.15
N VAL A 61 26.21 -9.87 -1.91
CA VAL A 61 26.16 -8.45 -1.52
C VAL A 61 27.52 -7.80 -1.71
N ASP A 62 28.61 -8.47 -1.36
CA ASP A 62 29.96 -7.94 -1.49
C ASP A 62 30.41 -7.82 -2.96
N MET A 63 30.01 -8.77 -3.81
CA MET A 63 30.20 -8.68 -5.25
C MET A 63 29.46 -7.46 -5.83
N VAL A 64 28.18 -7.25 -5.50
CA VAL A 64 27.43 -6.09 -5.98
C VAL A 64 28.06 -4.78 -5.47
N ARG A 65 28.41 -4.73 -4.18
CA ARG A 65 29.09 -3.60 -3.54
C ARG A 65 30.39 -3.22 -4.26
N SER A 66 31.13 -4.21 -4.75
CA SER A 66 32.46 -4.03 -5.34
C SER A 66 32.45 -3.78 -6.85
N TYR A 67 31.39 -4.16 -7.57
CA TYR A 67 31.37 -4.11 -9.04
C TYR A 67 30.22 -3.30 -9.66
N ALA A 68 29.14 -3.00 -8.94
CA ALA A 68 28.00 -2.29 -9.53
C ALA A 68 28.29 -0.78 -9.69
N PRO A 69 28.43 -0.25 -10.91
CA PRO A 69 28.80 1.16 -11.10
C PRO A 69 27.70 2.11 -10.58
N GLY A 70 26.43 1.71 -10.68
CA GLY A 70 25.30 2.47 -10.13
C GLY A 70 25.26 2.52 -8.59
N PHE A 71 26.04 1.66 -7.91
CA PHE A 71 26.24 1.73 -6.46
C PHE A 71 27.48 2.57 -6.10
N ILE A 72 28.59 2.39 -6.83
CA ILE A 72 29.89 3.01 -6.51
C ILE A 72 29.94 4.48 -6.91
N PHE A 73 29.48 4.80 -8.12
CA PHE A 73 29.69 6.12 -8.74
C PHE A 73 28.45 7.02 -8.58
N THR A 74 27.91 7.07 -7.37
CA THR A 74 26.78 7.92 -7.00
C THR A 74 26.90 8.42 -5.56
N THR A 75 26.29 9.55 -5.24
CA THR A 75 26.28 10.09 -3.87
C THR A 75 25.42 9.20 -2.97
N SER A 76 25.92 8.90 -1.76
CA SER A 76 25.16 8.13 -0.77
C SER A 76 23.88 8.86 -0.34
N LEU A 77 22.88 8.10 0.12
CA LEU A 77 21.63 8.67 0.63
C LEU A 77 21.90 9.59 1.84
N PRO A 78 21.16 10.70 1.99
CA PRO A 78 21.29 11.58 3.14
C PRO A 78 21.09 10.82 4.46
N PRO A 79 21.95 11.01 5.48
CA PRO A 79 21.83 10.27 6.75
C PRO A 79 20.45 10.38 7.42
N ALA A 80 19.80 11.54 7.34
CA ALA A 80 18.45 11.74 7.88
C ALA A 80 17.39 10.84 7.21
N VAL A 81 17.52 10.59 5.90
CA VAL A 81 16.63 9.67 5.15
C VAL A 81 16.83 8.24 5.64
N VAL A 82 18.09 7.82 5.81
CA VAL A 82 18.44 6.48 6.30
C VAL A 82 17.94 6.27 7.73
N ALA A 83 18.09 7.26 8.62
CA ALA A 83 17.59 7.21 9.99
C ALA A 83 16.06 7.11 10.05
N GLY A 84 15.35 7.84 9.18
CA GLY A 84 13.90 7.72 9.02
C GLY A 84 13.49 6.32 8.54
N ALA A 85 14.23 5.75 7.58
CA ALA A 85 13.99 4.40 7.08
C ALA A 85 14.22 3.34 8.18
N GLN A 86 15.28 3.47 8.98
CA GLN A 86 15.57 2.59 10.10
C GLN A 86 14.47 2.61 11.16
N ALA A 87 13.96 3.81 11.51
CA ALA A 87 12.83 3.94 12.43
C ALA A 87 11.56 3.29 11.87
N SER A 88 11.26 3.54 10.60
CA SER A 88 10.09 2.96 9.92
C SER A 88 10.15 1.44 9.83
N ILE A 89 11.30 0.88 9.43
CA ILE A 89 11.54 -0.58 9.40
C ILE A 89 11.36 -1.17 10.80
N ALA A 90 11.99 -0.58 11.82
CA ALA A 90 11.91 -1.07 13.19
C ALA A 90 10.48 -1.04 13.73
N TYR A 91 9.75 0.05 13.51
CA TYR A 91 8.35 0.15 13.91
C TYR A 91 7.50 -0.94 13.22
N GLN A 92 7.62 -1.07 11.89
CA GLN A 92 6.80 -1.98 11.11
C GLN A 92 7.14 -3.46 11.40
N MET A 93 8.39 -3.77 11.74
CA MET A 93 8.78 -5.11 12.21
C MET A 93 8.07 -5.52 13.50
N GLU A 94 7.86 -4.58 14.42
CA GLU A 94 7.25 -4.83 15.73
C GLU A 94 5.72 -4.76 15.71
N PHE A 95 5.15 -3.89 14.86
CA PHE A 95 3.72 -3.65 14.83
C PHE A 95 3.06 -4.23 13.58
N MET A 96 2.27 -5.30 13.78
CA MET A 96 1.50 -5.94 12.72
C MET A 96 0.16 -5.27 12.44
N GLY A 97 -0.37 -4.49 13.38
CA GLY A 97 -1.71 -3.90 13.30
C GLY A 97 -1.93 -3.05 12.04
N ASP A 98 -0.92 -2.28 11.61
CA ASP A 98 -0.98 -1.52 10.36
C ASP A 98 -1.24 -2.41 9.15
N ARG A 99 -0.57 -3.57 9.06
CA ARG A 99 -0.77 -4.51 7.95
C ARG A 99 -2.17 -5.10 7.99
N GLN A 100 -2.62 -5.55 9.17
CA GLN A 100 -3.96 -6.10 9.32
C GLN A 100 -5.02 -5.07 8.92
N LEU A 101 -4.90 -3.83 9.41
CA LEU A 101 -5.84 -2.75 9.13
C LEU A 101 -5.85 -2.35 7.64
N GLN A 102 -4.68 -2.31 6.98
CA GLN A 102 -4.60 -2.10 5.53
C GLN A 102 -5.40 -3.16 4.74
N HIS A 103 -5.26 -4.43 5.11
CA HIS A 103 -5.95 -5.53 4.42
C HIS A 103 -7.44 -5.57 4.75
N LEU A 104 -7.85 -5.22 5.96
CA LEU A 104 -9.27 -5.04 6.32
C LEU A 104 -9.90 -3.91 5.49
N ASN A 105 -9.26 -2.74 5.41
CA ASN A 105 -9.73 -1.62 4.58
C ASN A 105 -9.79 -2.00 3.10
N THR A 106 -8.79 -2.74 2.60
CA THR A 106 -8.78 -3.21 1.21
C THR A 106 -9.93 -4.16 0.93
N ARG A 107 -10.17 -5.15 1.80
CA ARG A 107 -11.26 -6.12 1.64
C ARG A 107 -12.62 -5.43 1.66
N GLU A 108 -12.80 -4.48 2.58
CA GLU A 108 -14.04 -3.72 2.69
C GLU A 108 -14.29 -2.86 1.44
N LEU A 109 -13.27 -2.16 0.93
CA LEU A 109 -13.41 -1.38 -0.30
C LEU A 109 -13.73 -2.26 -1.52
N LYS A 110 -13.03 -3.40 -1.68
CA LYS A 110 -13.32 -4.36 -2.75
C LYS A 110 -14.77 -4.88 -2.67
N LYS A 111 -15.26 -5.17 -1.47
CA LYS A 111 -16.64 -5.61 -1.24
C LYS A 111 -17.65 -4.54 -1.65
N ARG A 112 -17.43 -3.28 -1.29
CA ARG A 112 -18.30 -2.16 -1.66
C ARG A 112 -18.34 -1.94 -3.17
N PHE A 113 -17.18 -1.88 -3.82
CA PHE A 113 -17.13 -1.77 -5.28
C PHE A 113 -17.82 -2.93 -6.00
N LYS A 114 -17.63 -4.16 -5.51
CA LYS A 114 -18.32 -5.34 -6.06
C LYS A 114 -19.84 -5.23 -5.93
N ALA A 115 -20.35 -4.72 -4.80
CA ALA A 115 -21.78 -4.54 -4.60
C ALA A 115 -22.41 -3.58 -5.64
N ASP A 116 -21.65 -2.61 -6.12
CA ASP A 116 -22.08 -1.62 -7.12
C ASP A 116 -21.68 -1.98 -8.56
N GLY A 117 -21.18 -3.20 -8.79
CA GLY A 117 -20.74 -3.66 -10.11
C GLY A 117 -19.56 -2.86 -10.69
N ILE A 118 -18.75 -2.22 -9.84
CA ILE A 118 -17.52 -1.55 -10.26
C ILE A 118 -16.47 -2.62 -10.64
N PRO A 119 -15.86 -2.55 -11.84
CA PRO A 119 -15.00 -3.60 -12.38
C PRO A 119 -13.60 -3.61 -11.74
N VAL A 120 -13.49 -4.11 -10.51
CA VAL A 120 -12.20 -4.29 -9.84
C VAL A 120 -11.46 -5.47 -10.47
N VAL A 121 -10.24 -5.24 -10.98
CA VAL A 121 -9.37 -6.32 -11.48
C VAL A 121 -9.06 -7.28 -10.33
N PRO A 122 -9.41 -8.57 -10.43
CA PRO A 122 -9.23 -9.54 -9.35
C PRO A 122 -7.76 -9.68 -8.94
N GLY A 123 -7.50 -9.75 -7.63
CA GLY A 123 -6.14 -9.89 -7.12
C GLY A 123 -6.10 -10.05 -5.59
N PRO A 124 -5.12 -10.81 -5.05
CA PRO A 124 -5.10 -11.20 -3.63
C PRO A 124 -4.43 -10.14 -2.73
N SER A 125 -4.06 -8.99 -3.29
CA SER A 125 -3.19 -7.98 -2.67
C SER A 125 -3.96 -6.79 -2.08
N HIS A 126 -3.21 -5.86 -1.47
CA HIS A 126 -3.70 -4.59 -0.91
C HIS A 126 -4.03 -3.51 -1.96
N ILE A 127 -3.91 -3.83 -3.25
CA ILE A 127 -4.18 -2.90 -4.36
C ILE A 127 -5.61 -3.15 -4.86
N VAL A 128 -6.34 -2.06 -5.14
CA VAL A 128 -7.71 -2.06 -5.70
C VAL A 128 -7.68 -1.38 -7.08
N PRO A 129 -7.22 -2.09 -8.13
CA PRO A 129 -7.27 -1.61 -9.50
C PRO A 129 -8.70 -1.64 -10.06
N VAL A 130 -9.26 -0.49 -10.46
CA VAL A 130 -10.57 -0.42 -11.12
C VAL A 130 -10.36 -0.25 -12.62
N LEU A 131 -10.82 -1.22 -13.41
CA LEU A 131 -10.68 -1.24 -14.87
C LEU A 131 -11.52 -0.14 -15.52
N VAL A 132 -10.91 0.60 -16.45
CA VAL A 132 -11.58 1.58 -17.30
C VAL A 132 -11.48 1.15 -18.77
N GLY A 133 -10.31 0.65 -19.19
CA GLY A 133 -10.08 0.06 -20.51
C GLY A 133 -9.98 1.03 -21.67
N ASP A 134 -9.86 2.33 -21.38
CA ASP A 134 -9.53 3.38 -22.34
C ASP A 134 -8.75 4.50 -21.63
N ALA A 135 -7.69 5.00 -22.26
CA ALA A 135 -6.78 5.97 -21.66
C ALA A 135 -7.42 7.36 -21.48
N ALA A 136 -8.24 7.81 -22.43
CA ALA A 136 -8.89 9.11 -22.36
C ALA A 136 -9.97 9.11 -21.29
N LEU A 137 -10.78 8.05 -21.21
CA LEU A 137 -11.77 7.86 -20.15
C LEU A 137 -11.12 7.69 -18.78
N ALA A 138 -10.01 6.95 -18.67
CA ALA A 138 -9.31 6.79 -17.40
C ALA A 138 -8.80 8.15 -16.89
N LYS A 139 -8.22 8.96 -17.78
CA LYS A 139 -7.80 10.32 -17.45
C LYS A 139 -9.00 11.20 -17.08
N ALA A 140 -10.07 11.19 -17.85
CA ALA A 140 -11.28 11.96 -17.55
C ALA A 140 -11.89 11.59 -16.19
N ALA A 141 -11.90 10.30 -15.85
CA ALA A 141 -12.36 9.82 -14.54
C ALA A 141 -11.45 10.29 -13.39
N SER A 142 -10.13 10.22 -13.58
CA SER A 142 -9.15 10.74 -12.62
C SER A 142 -9.32 12.25 -12.40
N ASP A 143 -9.50 13.01 -13.48
CA ASP A 143 -9.68 14.46 -13.43
C ASP A 143 -11.03 14.81 -12.76
N SER A 144 -12.10 14.09 -13.09
CA SER A 144 -13.43 14.17 -12.44
C SER A 144 -13.36 13.95 -10.94
N LEU A 145 -12.74 12.83 -10.51
CA LEU A 145 -12.57 12.50 -9.09
C LEU A 145 -11.82 13.62 -8.35
N LEU A 146 -10.80 14.21 -8.97
CA LEU A 146 -10.02 15.27 -8.35
C LEU A 146 -10.80 16.60 -8.29
N VAL A 147 -11.38 17.05 -9.39
CA VAL A 147 -11.99 18.38 -9.52
C VAL A 147 -13.34 18.43 -8.83
N ASP A 148 -14.21 17.46 -9.09
CA ASP A 148 -15.60 17.49 -8.65
C ASP A 148 -15.77 16.90 -7.24
N HIS A 149 -14.90 15.94 -6.89
CA HIS A 149 -15.00 15.22 -5.62
C HIS A 149 -13.81 15.43 -4.69
N GLY A 150 -12.76 16.17 -5.07
CA GLY A 150 -11.57 16.34 -4.21
C GLY A 150 -10.93 15.01 -3.82
N ILE A 151 -10.93 14.04 -4.73
CA ILE A 151 -10.38 12.69 -4.56
C ILE A 151 -9.29 12.48 -5.60
N TYR A 152 -8.05 12.36 -5.15
CA TYR A 152 -6.94 12.07 -6.05
C TYR A 152 -6.75 10.56 -6.23
N VAL A 153 -7.10 10.05 -7.42
CA VAL A 153 -6.78 8.69 -7.85
C VAL A 153 -6.21 8.75 -9.26
N GLN A 154 -4.92 8.49 -9.39
CA GLN A 154 -4.22 8.56 -10.66
C GLN A 154 -4.72 7.49 -11.65
N SER A 155 -4.98 7.93 -12.88
CA SER A 155 -5.14 7.04 -14.03
C SER A 155 -3.81 6.40 -14.43
N ILE A 156 -3.83 5.08 -14.63
CA ILE A 156 -2.68 4.29 -15.05
C ILE A 156 -2.93 3.81 -16.48
N ASN A 157 -2.09 4.29 -17.39
CA ASN A 157 -2.18 4.04 -18.83
C ASN A 157 -0.88 3.39 -19.36
N TYR A 158 -0.81 3.15 -20.67
CA TYR A 158 0.43 2.76 -21.33
C TYR A 158 1.55 3.78 -21.05
N PRO A 159 2.82 3.36 -20.82
CA PRO A 159 3.35 1.98 -20.88
C PRO A 159 3.25 1.18 -19.57
N THR A 160 2.59 1.70 -18.54
CA THR A 160 2.53 1.02 -17.22
C THR A 160 1.62 -0.21 -17.24
N VAL A 161 0.56 -0.16 -18.06
CA VAL A 161 -0.35 -1.28 -18.34
C VAL A 161 -0.56 -1.39 -19.84
N ALA A 162 -0.97 -2.56 -20.32
CA ALA A 162 -1.28 -2.76 -21.74
C ALA A 162 -2.45 -1.86 -22.18
N VAL A 163 -2.44 -1.46 -23.45
CA VAL A 163 -3.55 -0.72 -24.06
C VAL A 163 -4.85 -1.53 -23.93
N GLY A 164 -5.94 -0.85 -23.56
CA GLY A 164 -7.22 -1.49 -23.25
C GLY A 164 -7.29 -2.15 -21.88
N GLU A 165 -6.30 -1.93 -21.00
CA GLU A 165 -6.34 -2.31 -19.59
C GLU A 165 -6.05 -1.13 -18.65
N GLU A 166 -6.27 0.08 -19.13
CA GLU A 166 -6.16 1.33 -18.38
C GLU A 166 -7.09 1.28 -17.16
N ARG A 167 -6.61 1.82 -16.04
CA ARG A 167 -7.26 1.62 -14.75
C ARG A 167 -7.00 2.76 -13.78
N LEU A 168 -7.91 2.93 -12.84
CA LEU A 168 -7.68 3.73 -11.65
C LEU A 168 -7.02 2.84 -10.59
N ARG A 169 -5.84 3.21 -10.10
CA ARG A 169 -5.10 2.40 -9.11
C ARG A 169 -5.30 2.96 -7.70
N ILE A 170 -6.24 2.37 -6.98
CA ILE A 170 -6.55 2.75 -5.60
C ILE A 170 -5.72 1.91 -4.62
N THR A 171 -5.13 2.55 -3.61
CA THR A 171 -4.32 1.89 -2.57
C THR A 171 -4.75 2.32 -1.18
N PRO A 172 -5.74 1.62 -0.58
CA PRO A 172 -6.15 1.89 0.79
C PRO A 172 -4.97 1.75 1.75
N THR A 173 -4.97 2.59 2.78
CA THR A 173 -3.99 2.57 3.88
C THR A 173 -4.71 2.38 5.20
N PRO A 174 -3.98 2.10 6.29
CA PRO A 174 -4.58 2.03 7.63
C PRO A 174 -5.27 3.32 8.07
N GLY A 175 -4.88 4.46 7.49
CA GLY A 175 -5.44 5.77 7.82
C GLY A 175 -6.75 6.11 7.11
N HIS A 176 -7.18 5.32 6.11
CA HIS A 176 -8.45 5.58 5.43
C HIS A 176 -9.62 5.12 6.30
N THR A 177 -10.60 6.01 6.51
CA THR A 177 -11.79 5.71 7.32
C THR A 177 -12.92 5.10 6.50
N VAL A 178 -13.92 4.52 7.18
CA VAL A 178 -15.14 4.03 6.54
C VAL A 178 -15.82 5.12 5.71
N GLU A 179 -15.94 6.33 6.25
CA GLU A 179 -16.60 7.45 5.59
C GLU A 179 -15.84 7.92 4.34
N GLN A 180 -14.50 7.87 4.38
CA GLN A 180 -13.68 8.16 3.20
C GLN A 180 -13.85 7.08 2.12
N MET A 181 -13.96 5.81 2.51
CA MET A 181 -14.27 4.71 1.57
C MET A 181 -15.66 4.89 0.97
N ASP A 182 -16.67 5.30 1.75
CA ASP A 182 -18.02 5.55 1.26
C ASP A 182 -18.09 6.71 0.28
N ARG A 183 -17.43 7.82 0.62
CA ARG A 183 -17.28 8.97 -0.28
C ARG A 183 -16.60 8.58 -1.58
N LEU A 184 -15.55 7.76 -1.52
CA LEU A 184 -14.86 7.25 -2.70
C LEU A 184 -15.76 6.40 -3.57
N VAL A 185 -16.49 5.44 -2.97
CA VAL A 185 -17.40 4.56 -3.69
C VAL A 185 -18.49 5.37 -4.38
N SER A 186 -19.13 6.31 -3.69
CA SER A 186 -20.15 7.19 -4.28
C SER A 186 -19.60 8.03 -5.44
N ALA A 187 -18.43 8.65 -5.27
CA ALA A 187 -17.80 9.48 -6.30
C ALA A 187 -17.39 8.68 -7.55
N VAL A 188 -16.88 7.46 -7.36
CA VAL A 188 -16.55 6.56 -8.46
C VAL A 188 -17.80 6.15 -9.22
N ASN A 189 -18.90 5.83 -8.53
CA ASN A 189 -20.17 5.52 -9.18
C ASN A 189 -20.67 6.69 -10.05
N GLU A 190 -20.77 7.89 -9.47
CA GLU A 190 -21.22 9.08 -10.20
C GLU A 190 -20.32 9.38 -11.41
N THR A 191 -19.01 9.28 -11.24
CA THR A 191 -18.03 9.46 -12.33
C THR A 191 -18.21 8.42 -13.43
N PHE A 192 -18.42 7.15 -13.08
CA PHE A 192 -18.63 6.08 -14.04
C PHE A 192 -19.92 6.27 -14.84
N ASP A 193 -21.01 6.63 -14.17
CA ASP A 193 -22.31 6.85 -14.81
C ASP A 193 -22.25 8.05 -15.75
N ARG A 194 -21.66 9.16 -15.31
CA ARG A 194 -21.51 10.38 -16.11
C ARG A 194 -20.66 10.17 -17.35
N LEU A 195 -19.59 9.38 -17.25
CA LEU A 195 -18.65 9.14 -18.35
C LEU A 195 -19.00 7.91 -19.20
N GLY A 196 -20.06 7.17 -18.86
CA GLY A 196 -20.44 5.93 -19.55
C GLY A 196 -19.35 4.85 -19.48
N ILE A 197 -18.66 4.75 -18.35
CA ILE A 197 -17.61 3.74 -18.16
C ILE A 197 -18.26 2.40 -17.82
N LYS A 198 -17.84 1.35 -18.54
CA LYS A 198 -18.38 -0.01 -18.41
C LYS A 198 -18.33 -0.52 -16.97
N ARG A 199 -19.45 -1.03 -16.49
CA ARG A 199 -19.59 -1.85 -15.28
C ARG A 199 -19.12 -3.28 -15.52
N GLU A 200 -18.99 -4.06 -14.46
CA GLU A 200 -18.56 -5.47 -14.52
C GLU A 200 -19.42 -6.32 -15.47
N ALA A 201 -20.75 -6.13 -15.44
CA ALA A 201 -21.66 -6.85 -16.33
C ALA A 201 -21.45 -6.53 -17.82
N GLU A 202 -21.12 -5.27 -18.14
CA GLU A 202 -20.83 -4.84 -19.51
C GLU A 202 -19.49 -5.39 -19.99
N TRP A 203 -18.47 -5.47 -19.11
CA TRP A 203 -17.23 -6.17 -19.41
C TRP A 203 -17.47 -7.65 -19.71
N LYS A 204 -18.30 -8.32 -18.90
CA LYS A 204 -18.67 -9.72 -19.13
C LYS A 204 -19.38 -9.90 -20.48
N ALA A 205 -20.27 -8.99 -20.86
CA ALA A 205 -20.99 -9.05 -22.13
C ALA A 205 -20.06 -8.96 -23.36
N VAL A 206 -18.92 -8.28 -23.24
CA VAL A 206 -17.91 -8.18 -24.31
C VAL A 206 -16.78 -9.21 -24.20
N GLY A 207 -16.93 -10.23 -23.34
CA GLY A 207 -15.97 -11.33 -23.19
C GLY A 207 -14.90 -11.15 -22.10
N GLY A 208 -14.97 -10.05 -21.34
CA GLY A 208 -14.07 -9.75 -20.22
C GLY A 208 -12.72 -9.14 -20.65
N ARG A 209 -12.01 -8.59 -19.67
CA ARG A 209 -10.67 -7.99 -19.86
C ARG A 209 -9.92 -7.91 -18.54
N ALA A 210 -8.60 -8.07 -18.57
CA ALA A 210 -7.74 -7.95 -17.37
C ALA A 210 -8.23 -8.76 -16.15
N GLY A 211 -8.90 -9.91 -16.39
CA GLY A 211 -9.50 -10.74 -15.33
C GLY A 211 -10.94 -10.37 -14.94
N VAL A 212 -11.42 -9.17 -15.27
CA VAL A 212 -12.81 -8.75 -15.01
C VAL A 212 -13.74 -9.39 -16.03
N GLY A 213 -14.80 -10.07 -15.57
CA GLY A 213 -15.85 -10.61 -16.43
C GLY A 213 -15.39 -11.71 -17.39
N MET A 214 -14.21 -12.28 -17.17
CA MET A 214 -13.64 -13.34 -18.01
C MET A 214 -14.43 -14.66 -17.84
N PRO A 215 -14.64 -15.45 -18.90
CA PRO A 215 -15.17 -16.80 -18.77
C PRO A 215 -14.30 -17.67 -17.86
N GLY A 216 -14.91 -18.41 -16.95
CA GLY A 216 -14.18 -19.30 -16.03
C GLY A 216 -13.37 -18.56 -14.95
N GLU A 217 -13.78 -17.36 -14.57
CA GLU A 217 -13.15 -16.59 -13.50
C GLU A 217 -12.98 -17.43 -12.22
N LYS A 218 -11.76 -17.45 -11.69
CA LYS A 218 -11.41 -18.16 -10.47
C LYS A 218 -11.58 -17.25 -9.26
N VAL A 219 -12.06 -17.81 -8.16
CA VAL A 219 -12.08 -17.12 -6.87
C VAL A 219 -10.64 -16.80 -6.47
N VAL A 220 -10.37 -15.53 -6.19
CA VAL A 220 -9.06 -15.06 -5.74
C VAL A 220 -9.06 -14.97 -4.23
N GLU A 221 -8.35 -15.90 -3.59
CA GLU A 221 -8.17 -15.88 -2.14
C GLU A 221 -7.16 -14.80 -1.72
N PRO A 222 -7.50 -13.95 -0.74
CA PRO A 222 -6.55 -12.96 -0.21
C PRO A 222 -5.30 -13.61 0.37
N VAL A 223 -4.14 -12.95 0.24
CA VAL A 223 -2.88 -13.46 0.82
C VAL A 223 -2.99 -13.60 2.34
N TRP A 224 -3.54 -12.59 3.02
CA TRP A 224 -3.83 -12.64 4.44
C TRP A 224 -5.13 -13.37 4.67
N ASN A 225 -5.14 -14.43 5.48
CA ASN A 225 -6.36 -15.13 5.87
C ASN A 225 -7.00 -14.52 7.14
N ASP A 226 -8.22 -14.97 7.47
CA ASP A 226 -9.01 -14.40 8.58
C ASP A 226 -8.36 -14.61 9.95
N LYS A 227 -7.62 -15.71 10.14
CA LYS A 227 -6.84 -15.96 11.36
C LYS A 227 -5.71 -14.93 11.50
N GLN A 228 -4.94 -14.71 10.43
CA GLN A 228 -3.83 -13.75 10.41
C GLN A 228 -4.29 -12.30 10.56
N LEU A 229 -5.50 -11.97 10.10
CA LEU A 229 -6.13 -10.67 10.31
C LEU A 229 -6.72 -10.48 11.72
N GLY A 230 -6.71 -11.53 12.56
CA GLY A 230 -7.28 -11.47 13.90
C GLY A 230 -8.81 -11.45 13.92
N ILE A 231 -9.46 -11.84 12.82
CA ILE A 231 -10.92 -11.86 12.72
C ILE A 231 -11.48 -13.02 13.56
N LEU A 232 -10.87 -14.20 13.45
CA LEU A 232 -11.35 -15.41 14.12
C LEU A 232 -11.19 -15.37 15.64
N ASP A 233 -10.14 -14.72 16.14
CA ASP A 233 -9.83 -14.59 17.57
C ASP A 233 -10.21 -13.22 18.15
N ARG A 234 -10.86 -12.36 17.35
CA ARG A 234 -11.30 -11.00 17.71
C ARG A 234 -10.17 -10.07 18.16
N THR A 235 -8.96 -10.31 17.69
CA THR A 235 -7.78 -9.44 17.91
C THR A 235 -7.56 -8.43 16.78
N SER A 236 -8.36 -8.48 15.71
CA SER A 236 -8.27 -7.58 14.56
C SER A 236 -8.31 -6.10 14.98
N PRO A 237 -7.45 -5.24 14.40
CA PRO A 237 -7.52 -3.81 14.65
C PRO A 237 -8.86 -3.26 14.14
N ARG A 238 -9.37 -2.24 14.84
CA ARG A 238 -10.63 -1.59 14.46
C ARG A 238 -10.41 -0.74 13.20
N VAL A 239 -11.29 -0.92 12.23
CA VAL A 239 -11.39 0.00 11.09
C VAL A 239 -11.72 1.40 11.61
N LEU A 240 -10.99 2.40 11.11
CA LEU A 240 -11.17 3.78 11.57
C LEU A 240 -12.50 4.32 11.07
N SER A 241 -13.21 5.01 11.97
CA SER A 241 -14.41 5.79 11.66
C SER A 241 -14.32 7.16 12.34
N LYS A 242 -15.27 8.05 12.04
CA LYS A 242 -15.30 9.47 12.45
C LYS A 242 -14.70 9.73 13.84
N GLY A 243 -13.62 10.52 13.87
CA GLY A 243 -12.96 10.98 15.08
C GLY A 243 -12.02 9.96 15.74
N MET A 244 -11.95 8.73 15.24
CA MET A 244 -10.95 7.76 15.70
C MET A 244 -9.55 8.16 15.24
N ILE A 245 -8.59 8.04 16.15
CA ILE A 245 -7.17 8.25 15.86
C ILE A 245 -6.56 6.88 15.54
N HIS A 246 -5.69 6.86 14.54
CA HIS A 246 -4.93 5.68 14.18
C HIS A 246 -4.17 5.14 15.41
N HIS A 247 -4.36 3.84 15.71
CA HIS A 247 -3.67 3.22 16.84
C HIS A 247 -2.19 3.05 16.52
N VAL A 248 -1.34 3.58 17.40
CA VAL A 248 0.12 3.46 17.26
C VAL A 248 0.63 2.46 18.28
N GLY A 249 1.31 1.40 17.82
CA GLY A 249 1.92 0.40 18.69
C GLY A 249 3.00 1.01 19.59
N LEU A 250 2.70 1.24 20.87
CA LEU A 250 3.61 1.90 21.82
C LEU A 250 4.94 1.15 21.98
N ASN A 251 4.93 -0.19 21.98
CA ASN A 251 6.17 -0.97 22.02
C ASN A 251 7.03 -0.75 20.77
N ALA A 252 6.39 -0.77 19.60
CA ALA A 252 7.07 -0.52 18.33
C ALA A 252 7.67 0.88 18.26
N MET A 253 6.97 1.90 18.80
CA MET A 253 7.54 3.24 18.94
C MET A 253 8.80 3.24 19.81
N ARG A 254 8.78 2.59 20.98
CA ARG A 254 9.95 2.52 21.86
C ARG A 254 11.14 1.86 21.18
N VAL A 255 10.91 0.74 20.48
CA VAL A 255 11.96 0.03 19.72
C VAL A 255 12.52 0.93 18.61
N ALA A 256 11.65 1.58 17.83
CA ALA A 256 12.07 2.48 16.76
C ALA A 256 12.88 3.68 17.27
N SER A 257 12.42 4.35 18.33
CA SER A 257 13.13 5.46 18.96
C SER A 257 14.46 5.02 19.57
N GLY A 258 14.52 3.82 20.17
CA GLY A 258 15.73 3.26 20.76
C GLY A 258 16.85 3.05 19.73
N ARG A 259 16.53 2.62 18.50
CA ARG A 259 17.54 2.45 17.43
C ARG A 259 18.20 3.77 17.01
N ASN A 260 17.46 4.88 17.10
CA ASN A 260 17.96 6.21 16.74
C ASN A 260 18.41 7.03 17.95
N ALA A 261 18.46 6.46 19.16
CA ALA A 261 18.83 7.19 20.37
C ALA A 261 20.22 7.88 20.28
N HIS A 262 21.17 7.24 19.59
CA HIS A 262 22.50 7.80 19.32
C HIS A 262 22.48 9.06 18.42
N LEU A 263 21.45 9.23 17.59
CA LEU A 263 21.26 10.41 16.72
C LEU A 263 20.40 11.48 17.39
N LEU A 264 19.40 11.07 18.18
CA LEU A 264 18.43 11.96 18.81
C LEU A 264 18.92 12.53 20.15
N GLY A 265 20.03 12.02 20.69
CA GLY A 265 20.51 12.32 22.04
C GLY A 265 19.63 11.67 23.11
N SER A 266 19.97 11.91 24.40
CA SER A 266 19.16 11.48 25.54
C SER A 266 17.88 12.32 25.66
N GLN A 267 17.01 12.27 24.66
CA GLN A 267 15.66 12.83 24.77
C GLN A 267 14.82 11.83 25.57
N THR A 268 14.57 12.18 26.83
CA THR A 268 13.51 11.64 27.67
C THR A 268 12.28 11.44 26.79
N THR A 269 11.73 10.22 26.78
CA THR A 269 10.50 9.87 26.06
C THR A 269 9.51 11.03 26.11
N LEU A 270 9.42 11.81 25.03
CA LEU A 270 8.53 12.95 24.95
C LEU A 270 7.12 12.43 25.21
N GLY A 271 6.54 12.83 26.34
CA GLY A 271 5.12 12.68 26.58
C GLY A 271 4.41 13.24 25.36
N LEU A 272 3.52 12.44 24.78
CA LEU A 272 2.76 12.70 23.57
C LEU A 272 2.32 14.18 23.49
N SER A 273 3.13 15.03 22.87
CA SER A 273 2.63 16.31 22.40
C SER A 273 1.63 15.94 21.31
N LYS A 274 0.38 16.36 21.48
CA LYS A 274 -0.68 16.19 20.47
C LYS A 274 -0.07 16.45 19.10
N PRO A 275 -0.36 15.61 18.07
CA PRO A 275 0.10 15.91 16.73
C PRO A 275 -0.34 17.33 16.41
N THR A 276 0.63 18.21 16.18
CA THR A 276 0.36 19.58 15.75
C THR A 276 -0.44 19.46 14.48
N THR A 277 -1.72 19.83 14.54
CA THR A 277 -2.58 20.03 13.37
C THR A 277 -2.05 21.25 12.61
N ALA A 278 -0.85 21.14 12.05
CA ALA A 278 -0.22 22.18 11.23
C ALA A 278 -0.60 22.03 9.74
N PHE A 279 -1.47 21.09 9.40
CA PHE A 279 -2.25 21.18 8.18
C PHE A 279 -3.50 22.00 8.47
N VAL A 280 -3.35 23.31 8.34
CA VAL A 280 -4.49 24.21 8.25
C VAL A 280 -5.26 23.82 6.98
N GLU A 281 -6.54 23.48 7.14
CA GLU A 281 -7.46 22.96 6.14
C GLU A 281 -7.71 23.91 4.94
N SER A 282 -7.15 25.13 4.96
CA SER A 282 -7.56 26.23 4.09
C SER A 282 -6.80 26.37 2.75
N ALA A 283 -5.91 25.45 2.37
CA ALA A 283 -5.00 25.68 1.24
C ALA A 283 -4.93 24.58 0.16
N LEU A 284 -5.95 23.72 0.03
CA LEU A 284 -6.10 22.87 -1.15
C LEU A 284 -7.30 23.35 -1.98
N GLN A 285 -7.15 24.51 -2.63
CA GLN A 285 -8.02 24.85 -3.76
C GLN A 285 -7.48 24.14 -4.99
N ALA A 286 -8.33 23.35 -5.67
CA ALA A 286 -7.98 22.80 -6.97
C ALA A 286 -7.58 23.96 -7.91
N PRO A 287 -6.48 23.84 -8.68
CA PRO A 287 -6.12 24.87 -9.64
C PRO A 287 -7.28 25.08 -10.63
N LYS A 288 -7.65 26.34 -10.87
CA LYS A 288 -8.70 26.69 -11.82
C LYS A 288 -8.36 26.11 -13.20
N PRO A 289 -9.35 25.60 -13.96
CA PRO A 289 -9.12 25.16 -15.33
C PRO A 289 -8.48 26.28 -16.14
N ILE A 290 -7.33 26.01 -16.75
CA ILE A 290 -6.74 26.90 -17.74
C ILE A 290 -7.64 26.81 -18.96
N ALA A 291 -8.31 27.92 -19.32
CA ALA A 291 -9.06 28.02 -20.55
C ALA A 291 -8.10 27.76 -21.71
N VAL A 292 -8.33 26.68 -22.45
CA VAL A 292 -7.66 26.45 -23.74
C VAL A 292 -8.27 27.45 -24.70
N GLY A 293 -7.48 28.45 -25.10
CA GLY A 293 -7.88 29.43 -26.11
C GLY A 293 -8.23 28.73 -27.42
N ALA A 294 -9.33 29.17 -28.04
CA ALA A 294 -9.80 28.74 -29.36
C ALA A 294 -8.81 29.07 -30.48
#